data_AF-A0A328U8J9-F1
#
_entry.id   AF-A0A328U8J9-F1
#
_cell.length_a   1.000
_cell.length_b   1.000
_cell.length_c   1.000
_cell.angle_alpha   90.00
_cell.angle_beta   90.00
_cell.angle_gamma   90.00
#
_symmetry.space_group_name_H-M   'P 1'
#
loop_
_entity.id
_entity.type
_entity.pdbx_description
1 polymer ?
#
loop_
_entity_poly.entity_id
_entity_poly.type
_entity_poly.pdbx_seq_one_letter_code
_entity_poly.pdbx_strand_id
1 'polypeptide(L)'
;MFISPVSAIATTLITSVGFLFSLSVVVALRALSHIFFVIAGCLLLKRFANLLQSPKTAIPYGLLLSLIHAVGETLVVTFFYFGGGVDDSWYESGYIVAVLLLVGVGTIVHSMIDFGLAVAVWKPVQSVLRMPVAAPMRRREKAV
;
A
#
# COMPACT_ATOMS: atom_id res chain seq x y z
N MET A 1 8.73 2.43 -2.54
CA MET A 1 8.55 2.17 -4.00
C MET A 1 9.11 3.30 -4.85
N PHE A 2 8.83 4.56 -4.53
CA PHE A 2 9.31 5.69 -5.34
C PHE A 2 10.82 5.96 -5.24
N ILE A 3 11.42 5.69 -4.06
CA ILE A 3 12.88 5.77 -3.84
C ILE A 3 13.57 4.60 -4.54
N SER A 4 13.35 3.36 -4.06
CA SER A 4 13.87 2.14 -4.69
C SER A 4 13.00 0.92 -4.38
N PRO A 5 13.10 -0.17 -5.16
CA PRO A 5 12.46 -1.45 -4.83
C PRO A 5 13.01 -2.07 -3.54
N VAL A 6 14.33 -1.99 -3.33
CA VAL A 6 14.99 -2.57 -2.16
C VAL A 6 14.49 -1.90 -0.88
N SER A 7 14.42 -0.57 -0.84
CA SER A 7 13.91 0.14 0.33
C SER A 7 12.45 -0.20 0.60
N ALA A 8 11.63 -0.34 -0.45
CA ALA A 8 10.22 -0.70 -0.31
C ALA A 8 10.04 -2.08 0.33
N ILE A 9 10.75 -3.09 -0.21
CA ILE A 9 10.72 -4.46 0.30
C ILE A 9 11.24 -4.51 1.74
N ALA A 10 12.37 -3.84 2.02
CA ALA A 10 12.93 -3.79 3.37
C ALA A 10 11.97 -3.15 4.36
N THR A 11 11.34 -2.02 4.03
CA THR A 11 10.34 -1.38 4.89
C THR A 11 9.18 -2.33 5.18
N THR A 12 8.64 -3.03 4.18
CA THR A 12 7.57 -4.01 4.38
C THR A 12 8.00 -5.11 5.34
N LEU A 13 9.13 -5.78 5.09
CA LEU A 13 9.59 -6.89 5.92
C LEU A 13 9.90 -6.46 7.36
N ILE A 14 10.60 -5.34 7.54
CA ILE A 14 10.95 -4.81 8.86
C ILE A 14 9.68 -4.43 9.64
N THR A 15 8.70 -3.82 8.97
CA THR A 15 7.43 -3.43 9.61
C THR A 15 6.65 -4.67 10.04
N SER A 16 6.55 -5.68 9.18
CA SER A 16 5.90 -6.96 9.52
C SER A 16 6.56 -7.64 10.70
N VAL A 17 7.90 -7.72 10.72
CA VAL A 17 8.64 -8.28 11.85
C VAL A 17 8.45 -7.45 13.11
N GLY A 18 8.48 -6.12 13.01
CA GLY A 18 8.22 -5.22 14.14
C GLY A 18 6.84 -5.46 14.75
N PHE A 19 5.80 -5.55 13.92
CA PHE A 19 4.44 -5.84 14.38
C PHE A 19 4.27 -7.25 14.94
N LEU A 20 5.07 -8.23 14.49
CA LEU A 20 5.07 -9.56 15.10
C LEU A 20 5.53 -9.51 16.57
N PHE A 21 6.44 -8.59 16.91
CA PHE A 21 6.95 -8.43 18.28
C PHE A 21 6.18 -7.43 19.14
N SER A 22 5.46 -6.47 18.53
CA SER A 22 4.80 -5.38 19.26
C SER A 22 3.27 -5.42 19.24
N LEU A 23 2.67 -6.13 18.29
CA LEU A 23 1.22 -6.23 18.09
C LEU A 23 0.82 -7.71 17.97
N SER A 24 -0.27 -8.00 17.25
CA SER A 24 -0.74 -9.37 17.01
C SER A 24 -0.19 -9.96 15.72
N VAL A 25 -0.15 -11.30 15.65
CA VAL A 25 0.21 -12.05 14.44
C VAL A 25 -0.69 -11.68 13.24
N VAL A 26 -1.97 -11.37 13.49
CA VAL A 26 -2.92 -10.94 12.45
C VAL A 26 -2.45 -9.63 11.82
N VAL A 27 -2.02 -8.65 12.64
CA VAL A 27 -1.52 -7.36 12.15
C VAL A 27 -0.18 -7.54 11.42
N ALA A 28 0.71 -8.37 11.96
CA ALA A 28 2.00 -8.67 11.33
C ALA A 28 1.83 -9.28 9.93
N LEU A 29 0.92 -10.24 9.77
CA LEU A 29 0.63 -10.89 8.49
C LEU A 29 -0.12 -9.99 7.52
N ARG A 30 -1.00 -9.09 8.00
CA ARG A 30 -1.58 -8.03 7.17
C ARG A 30 -0.49 -7.13 6.60
N ALA A 31 0.43 -6.65 7.43
CA ALA A 31 1.57 -5.87 6.97
C ALA A 31 2.47 -6.66 6.00
N LEU A 32 2.66 -7.97 6.23
CA LEU A 32 3.45 -8.82 5.33
C LEU A 32 2.80 -8.96 3.95
N SER A 33 1.46 -9.04 3.89
CA SER A 33 0.71 -9.10 2.63
C SER A 33 0.99 -7.90 1.71
N HIS A 34 1.45 -6.77 2.26
CA HIS A 34 1.81 -5.58 1.48
C HIS A 34 2.92 -5.87 0.46
N ILE A 35 3.71 -6.93 0.68
CA ILE A 35 4.79 -7.32 -0.23
C ILE A 35 4.30 -7.53 -1.67
N PHE A 36 3.07 -8.01 -1.85
CA PHE A 36 2.49 -8.26 -3.17
C PHE A 36 2.28 -6.96 -3.95
N PHE A 37 1.62 -5.96 -3.37
CA PHE A 37 1.43 -4.68 -4.05
C PHE A 37 2.75 -3.91 -4.18
N VAL A 38 3.66 -4.04 -3.21
CA VAL A 38 4.98 -3.40 -3.25
C VAL A 38 5.80 -3.92 -4.43
N ILE A 39 5.87 -5.24 -4.62
CA ILE A 39 6.55 -5.84 -5.76
C ILE A 39 5.85 -5.42 -7.06
N ALA A 40 4.52 -5.59 -7.14
CA ALA A 40 3.75 -5.26 -8.33
C ALA A 40 3.96 -3.81 -8.76
N GLY A 41 3.84 -2.85 -7.85
CA GLY A 41 4.01 -1.46 -8.20
C GLY A 41 5.46 -1.06 -8.48
N CYS A 42 6.45 -1.68 -7.84
CA CYS A 42 7.85 -1.47 -8.24
C CYS A 42 8.10 -1.95 -9.69
N LEU A 43 7.56 -3.11 -10.06
CA LEU A 43 7.65 -3.63 -11.43
C LEU A 43 6.94 -2.74 -12.43
N LEU A 44 5.72 -2.28 -12.11
CA LEU A 44 4.94 -1.39 -12.95
C LEU A 44 5.62 -0.03 -13.15
N LEU A 45 6.15 0.58 -12.09
CA LEU A 45 6.90 1.84 -12.19
C LEU A 45 8.18 1.69 -13.03
N LYS A 46 8.89 0.57 -12.89
CA LYS A 46 10.07 0.26 -13.72
C LYS A 46 9.70 0.10 -15.20
N ARG A 47 8.55 -0.53 -15.48
CA ARG A 47 8.09 -0.79 -16.85
C ARG A 47 7.49 0.45 -17.52
N PHE A 48 6.80 1.30 -16.76
CA PHE A 48 6.05 2.44 -17.27
C PHE A 48 6.44 3.72 -16.51
N ALA A 49 7.49 4.40 -17.00
CA ALA A 49 8.02 5.62 -16.40
C ALA A 49 7.02 6.81 -16.39
N ASN A 50 5.94 6.72 -17.17
CA ASN A 50 4.91 7.76 -17.28
C ASN A 50 3.78 7.64 -16.24
N LEU A 51 3.75 6.59 -15.41
CA LEU A 51 2.62 6.33 -14.50
C LEU A 51 2.34 7.48 -13.53
N LEU A 52 3.36 8.13 -12.99
CA LEU A 52 3.19 9.23 -12.02
C LEU A 52 3.16 10.63 -12.65
N GLN A 53 3.25 10.74 -13.99
CA GLN A 53 3.40 12.04 -14.66
C GLN A 53 2.09 12.83 -14.75
N SER A 54 0.95 12.14 -14.66
CA SER A 54 -0.37 12.77 -14.76
C SER A 54 -1.38 12.08 -13.85
N PRO A 55 -2.43 12.78 -13.37
CA PRO A 55 -3.50 12.14 -12.61
C PRO A 55 -4.19 11.01 -13.38
N LYS A 56 -4.30 11.14 -14.72
CA LYS A 56 -4.93 10.14 -15.59
C LYS A 56 -4.21 8.79 -15.58
N THR A 57 -2.89 8.78 -15.36
CA THR A 57 -2.08 7.57 -15.26
C THR A 57 -1.83 7.16 -13.81
N ALA A 58 -1.76 8.12 -12.89
CA ALA A 58 -1.46 7.88 -11.48
C ALA A 58 -2.66 7.29 -10.73
N ILE A 59 -3.88 7.79 -10.97
CA ILE A 59 -5.10 7.29 -10.31
C ILE A 59 -5.34 5.80 -10.59
N PRO A 60 -5.39 5.32 -11.85
CA PRO A 60 -5.60 3.89 -12.10
C PRO A 60 -4.46 3.02 -11.58
N TYR A 61 -3.22 3.54 -11.58
CA TYR A 61 -2.09 2.86 -10.96
C TYR A 61 -2.29 2.71 -9.44
N GLY A 62 -2.63 3.79 -8.74
CA GLY A 62 -2.93 3.74 -7.31
C GLY A 62 -4.08 2.79 -7.00
N LEU A 63 -5.16 2.84 -7.78
CA LEU A 63 -6.32 1.97 -7.60
C LEU A 63 -5.98 0.50 -7.76
N LEU A 64 -5.17 0.15 -8.77
CA LEU A 64 -4.69 -1.21 -8.95
C LEU A 64 -3.91 -1.71 -7.72
N LEU A 65 -3.03 -0.89 -7.17
CA LEU A 65 -2.30 -1.25 -5.95
C LEU A 65 -3.22 -1.39 -4.75
N SER A 66 -4.17 -0.48 -4.58
CA SER A 66 -5.18 -0.53 -3.51
C SER A 66 -6.02 -1.81 -3.58
N LEU A 67 -6.35 -2.30 -4.78
CA LEU A 67 -7.05 -3.57 -4.95
C LEU A 67 -6.19 -4.77 -4.54
N ILE A 68 -4.92 -4.81 -4.95
CA ILE A 68 -3.99 -5.88 -4.55
C ILE A 68 -3.78 -5.88 -3.04
N HIS A 69 -3.64 -4.70 -2.44
CA HIS A 69 -3.52 -4.50 -0.99
C HIS A 69 -4.77 -5.02 -0.28
N ALA A 70 -5.96 -4.55 -0.68
CA ALA A 70 -7.22 -4.96 -0.07
C ALA A 70 -7.43 -6.48 -0.15
N VAL A 71 -7.15 -7.11 -1.29
CA VAL A 71 -7.22 -8.57 -1.42
C VAL A 71 -6.27 -9.26 -0.44
N GLY A 72 -5.02 -8.81 -0.35
CA GLY A 72 -4.04 -9.38 0.59
C GLY A 72 -4.49 -9.29 2.04
N GLU A 73 -4.95 -8.13 2.48
CA GLU A 73 -5.43 -7.93 3.85
C GLU A 73 -6.71 -8.70 4.13
N THR A 74 -7.69 -8.65 3.23
CA THR A 74 -8.95 -9.39 3.38
C THR A 74 -8.68 -10.88 3.46
N LEU A 75 -7.81 -11.47 2.63
CA LEU A 75 -7.48 -12.90 2.70
C LEU A 75 -6.87 -13.29 4.06
N VAL A 76 -5.94 -12.49 4.58
CA VAL A 76 -5.33 -12.73 5.90
C VAL A 76 -6.40 -12.65 6.98
N VAL A 77 -7.22 -11.61 6.99
CA VAL A 77 -8.25 -11.42 8.02
C VAL A 77 -9.33 -12.48 7.91
N THR A 78 -9.75 -12.88 6.71
CA THR A 78 -10.70 -13.97 6.48
C THR A 78 -10.18 -15.29 7.07
N PHE A 79 -8.89 -15.60 6.86
CA PHE A 79 -8.28 -16.80 7.43
C PHE A 79 -8.38 -16.80 8.96
N PHE A 80 -8.05 -15.70 9.62
CA PHE A 80 -8.13 -15.60 11.08
C PHE A 80 -9.57 -15.50 11.60
N TYR A 81 -10.48 -14.86 10.87
CA TYR A 81 -11.89 -14.76 11.24
C TYR A 81 -12.51 -16.16 11.34
N PHE A 82 -12.34 -17.01 10.33
CA PHE A 82 -12.86 -18.38 10.39
C PHE A 82 -12.00 -19.31 11.25
N GLY A 83 -10.73 -18.97 11.47
CA GLY A 83 -9.81 -19.70 12.32
C GLY A 83 -9.90 -19.40 13.82
N GLY A 84 -10.81 -18.51 14.26
CA GLY A 84 -10.95 -18.18 15.68
C GLY A 84 -9.89 -17.21 16.23
N GLY A 85 -9.15 -16.51 15.37
CA GLY A 85 -7.97 -15.71 15.75
C GLY A 85 -8.16 -14.19 15.71
N VAL A 86 -9.40 -13.72 15.62
CA VAL A 86 -9.77 -12.29 15.77
C VAL A 86 -10.55 -12.07 17.06
N ASP A 87 -10.60 -10.81 17.52
CA ASP A 87 -11.31 -10.44 18.76
C ASP A 87 -12.84 -10.58 18.63
N ASP A 88 -13.53 -10.74 19.77
CA ASP A 88 -14.98 -10.99 19.83
C ASP A 88 -15.83 -9.92 19.11
N SER A 89 -15.39 -8.66 19.14
CA SER A 89 -16.06 -7.53 18.47
C SER A 89 -16.17 -7.70 16.95
N TRP A 90 -15.27 -8.47 16.33
CA TRP A 90 -15.33 -8.79 14.90
C TRP A 90 -16.47 -9.76 14.60
N TYR A 91 -16.73 -10.71 15.50
CA TYR A 91 -17.84 -11.64 15.36
C TYR A 91 -19.18 -10.96 15.60
N GLU A 92 -19.26 -10.08 16.60
CA GLU A 92 -20.46 -9.27 16.88
C GLU A 92 -20.86 -8.41 15.68
N SER A 93 -19.88 -7.82 14.99
CA SER A 93 -20.09 -7.03 13.77
C SER A 93 -20.47 -7.88 12.55
N GLY A 94 -20.10 -9.16 12.56
CA GLY A 94 -20.31 -10.10 11.46
C GLY A 94 -19.31 -9.95 10.30
N TYR A 95 -19.09 -11.03 9.57
CA TYR A 95 -18.06 -11.13 8.52
C TYR A 95 -18.20 -10.06 7.42
N ILE A 96 -19.43 -9.77 6.98
CA ILE A 96 -19.67 -8.80 5.90
C ILE A 96 -19.23 -7.40 6.32
N VAL A 97 -19.58 -6.96 7.52
CA VAL A 97 -19.23 -5.62 8.00
C VAL A 97 -17.75 -5.57 8.39
N ALA A 98 -17.31 -6.48 9.25
CA ALA A 98 -15.96 -6.44 9.81
C ALA A 98 -14.88 -6.72 8.75
N VAL A 99 -15.08 -7.71 7.89
CA VAL A 99 -14.03 -8.18 6.98
C VAL A 99 -14.19 -7.64 5.57
N LEU A 100 -15.38 -7.75 4.97
CA LEU A 100 -15.53 -7.31 3.57
C LEU A 100 -15.66 -5.79 3.45
N LEU A 101 -16.44 -5.15 4.31
CA LEU A 101 -16.66 -3.71 4.26
C LEU A 101 -15.49 -2.95 4.92
N LEU A 102 -15.24 -3.17 6.22
CA LEU A 102 -14.25 -2.40 6.97
C LEU A 102 -12.81 -2.71 6.53
N VAL A 103 -12.45 -3.99 6.38
CA VAL A 103 -11.10 -4.35 5.88
C VAL A 103 -11.05 -4.26 4.35
N GLY A 104 -11.93 -4.94 3.61
CA GLY A 104 -11.86 -4.94 2.15
C GLY A 104 -12.05 -3.56 1.52
N VAL A 105 -13.25 -2.98 1.63
CA VAL A 105 -13.55 -1.68 1.03
C VAL A 105 -12.78 -0.55 1.74
N GLY A 106 -12.69 -0.60 3.07
CA GLY A 106 -11.95 0.39 3.85
C GLY A 106 -10.47 0.46 3.44
N THR A 107 -9.80 -0.67 3.20
CA THR A 107 -8.41 -0.69 2.73
C THR A 107 -8.29 -0.06 1.34
N ILE A 108 -9.25 -0.27 0.42
CA ILE A 108 -9.19 0.40 -0.90
C ILE A 108 -9.19 1.93 -0.75
N VAL A 109 -10.12 2.46 0.06
CA VAL A 109 -10.24 3.90 0.29
C VAL A 109 -9.00 4.45 0.99
N HIS A 110 -8.56 3.77 2.05
CA HIS A 110 -7.37 4.13 2.80
C HIS A 110 -6.12 4.19 1.90
N SER A 111 -5.86 3.12 1.13
CA SER A 111 -4.71 3.06 0.24
C SER A 111 -4.74 4.11 -0.87
N MET A 112 -5.94 4.52 -1.33
CA MET A 112 -6.06 5.62 -2.28
C MET A 112 -5.70 6.98 -1.67
N ILE A 113 -6.09 7.23 -0.42
CA ILE A 113 -5.72 8.45 0.31
C ILE A 113 -4.20 8.46 0.53
N ASP A 114 -3.63 7.36 1.00
CA ASP A 114 -2.20 7.19 1.21
C ASP A 114 -1.41 7.39 -0.08
N PHE A 115 -1.87 6.83 -1.20
CA PHE A 115 -1.24 7.04 -2.49
C PHE A 115 -1.26 8.52 -2.90
N GLY A 116 -2.37 9.22 -2.66
CA GLY A 116 -2.48 10.66 -2.89
C GLY A 116 -1.46 11.45 -2.07
N LEU A 117 -1.35 11.15 -0.77
CA LEU A 117 -0.38 11.76 0.13
C LEU A 117 1.07 11.43 -0.30
N ALA A 118 1.34 10.18 -0.66
CA ALA A 118 2.66 9.75 -1.14
C ALA A 118 3.08 10.52 -2.40
N VAL A 119 2.16 10.71 -3.36
CA VAL A 119 2.42 11.53 -4.55
C VAL A 119 2.63 13.00 -4.17
N ALA A 120 1.84 13.55 -3.25
CA ALA A 120 2.00 14.93 -2.81
C ALA A 120 3.36 15.18 -2.14
N VAL A 121 3.80 14.26 -1.27
CA VAL A 121 5.09 14.32 -0.56
C VAL A 121 6.26 14.02 -1.50
N TRP A 122 6.11 13.09 -2.44
CA TRP A 122 7.21 12.69 -3.33
C TRP A 122 7.63 13.79 -4.30
N LYS A 123 6.68 14.59 -4.80
CA LYS A 123 6.94 15.68 -5.76
C LYS A 123 8.05 16.64 -5.33
N PRO A 124 8.08 17.18 -4.09
CA PRO A 124 9.20 17.99 -3.61
C PRO A 124 10.42 17.17 -3.15
N VAL A 125 10.21 15.98 -2.59
CA VAL A 125 11.31 15.17 -2.02
C VAL A 125 12.30 14.70 -3.09
N GLN A 126 11.79 14.29 -4.26
CA GLN A 126 12.63 13.77 -5.35
C GLN A 126 13.70 14.77 -5.84
N SER A 127 13.52 16.09 -5.68
CA SER A 127 14.51 17.09 -6.12
C SER A 127 15.65 17.31 -5.13
N VAL A 128 15.48 16.87 -3.89
CA VAL A 128 16.50 17.00 -2.83
C VAL A 128 17.37 15.74 -2.73
N LEU A 129 16.84 14.61 -3.18
CA LEU A 129 17.55 13.33 -3.17
C LEU A 129 18.69 13.33 -4.19
N ARG A 130 19.89 13.03 -3.70
CA ARG A 130 21.11 12.89 -4.52
C ARG A 130 21.32 11.47 -5.07
N MET A 131 20.40 10.56 -4.78
CA MET A 131 20.44 9.15 -5.20
C MET A 131 19.51 8.90 -6.39
N PRO A 132 19.84 7.94 -7.28
CA PRO A 132 18.95 7.57 -8.38
C PRO A 132 17.59 7.13 -7.84
N VAL A 133 16.54 7.77 -8.34
CA VAL A 133 15.16 7.51 -7.92
C VAL A 133 14.47 6.55 -8.88
N ALA A 134 13.68 5.63 -8.34
CA ALA A 134 12.96 4.64 -9.15
C ALA A 134 11.75 5.22 -9.89
N ALA A 135 11.16 6.31 -9.40
CA ALA A 135 9.95 6.90 -9.98
C ALA A 135 10.02 8.43 -10.08
N PRO A 136 10.67 9.01 -11.10
CA PRO A 136 10.72 10.46 -11.29
C PRO A 136 9.33 11.01 -11.62
N MET A 137 9.02 12.21 -11.14
CA MET A 137 7.78 12.95 -11.40
C MET A 137 8.10 14.33 -11.98
N ARG A 138 7.45 14.68 -13.09
CA ARG A 138 7.59 15.99 -13.74
C ARG A 138 7.04 17.09 -12.82
N ARG A 139 7.84 18.13 -12.65
CA ARG A 139 7.38 19.37 -12.00
C ARG A 139 6.47 20.10 -12.98
N ARG A 140 5.31 20.59 -12.52
CA ARG A 140 4.60 21.63 -13.28
C ARG A 140 5.52 22.84 -13.27
N GLU A 141 6.15 23.14 -14.40
CA GLU A 141 6.69 24.48 -14.63
C GLU A 141 5.51 25.43 -14.50
N LYS A 142 5.64 26.43 -13.62
CA LYS A 142 4.71 27.55 -13.66
C LYS A 142 4.90 28.18 -15.03
N ALA A 143 3.86 28.19 -15.86
CA ALA A 143 3.84 29.08 -17.01
C ALA A 143 3.98 30.49 -16.43
N VAL A 144 5.15 31.08 -16.66
CA VAL A 144 5.43 32.50 -16.37
C VAL A 144 4.88 33.30 -17.53
#